data_AF-A0A381VF01-F1
#
_entry.id   AF-A0A381VF01-F1
#
_cell.length_a   1.000
_cell.length_b   1.000
_cell.length_c   1.000
_cell.angle_alpha   90.00
_cell.angle_beta   90.00
_cell.angle_gamma   90.00
#
_symmetry.space_group_name_H-M   'P 1'
#
loop_
_entity.id
_entity.type
_entity.pdbx_description
1 polymer ?
#
loop_
_entity_poly.entity_id
_entity_poly.type
_entity_poly.pdbx_seq_one_letter_code
_entity_poly.pdbx_strand_id
1 'polypeptide(L)'
;MNGTVAIGKAGLAGKFNRNLDLNDARKCWNLIEEYAPWTRRTLEVDGNQFAVSHDDDIEELWAFDHSASPMVISFEQAMKIGPAKISINGIKRDLEALAIRLEKRLSNKTVVLRAASKLFLNVIPSTASKSLAIANL
;
A
#
# COMPACT_ATOMS: atom_id res chain seq x y z
N MET A 1 -9.14 21.02 -21.73
CA MET A 1 -7.82 20.97 -21.09
C MET A 1 -7.60 19.54 -20.62
N ASN A 2 -6.49 18.95 -21.06
CA ASN A 2 -6.23 17.51 -21.15
C ASN A 2 -5.87 16.86 -19.82
N GLY A 3 -6.34 15.63 -19.62
CA GLY A 3 -5.94 14.77 -18.52
C GLY A 3 -6.44 13.33 -18.62
N THR A 4 -6.66 12.81 -19.83
CA THR A 4 -6.89 11.37 -20.07
C THR A 4 -5.57 10.73 -20.45
N VAL A 5 -5.16 9.66 -19.77
CA VAL A 5 -4.63 8.47 -20.46
C VAL A 5 -5.12 7.23 -19.71
N ALA A 6 -6.41 6.94 -19.88
CA ALA A 6 -6.86 5.56 -20.02
C ALA A 6 -6.84 5.28 -21.54
N ILE A 7 -5.83 4.56 -22.02
CA ILE A 7 -5.89 3.91 -23.32
C ILE A 7 -5.74 2.42 -23.04
N GLY A 8 -6.88 1.75 -23.02
CA GLY A 8 -6.98 0.34 -22.67
C GLY A 8 -8.39 -0.01 -22.22
N LYS A 9 -9.35 0.03 -23.16
CA LYS A 9 -10.68 -0.56 -22.96
C LYS A 9 -10.53 -2.08 -23.05
N ALA A 10 -10.01 -2.68 -21.99
CA ALA A 10 -10.24 -4.07 -21.65
C ALA A 10 -10.70 -4.02 -20.21
N GLY A 11 -11.89 -4.54 -19.91
CA GLY A 11 -12.21 -4.85 -18.52
C GLY A 11 -11.04 -5.69 -18.02
N LEU A 12 -10.26 -5.16 -17.08
CA LEU A 12 -9.32 -5.97 -16.32
C LEU A 12 -10.18 -6.86 -15.41
N ALA A 13 -10.86 -7.84 -16.01
CA ALA A 13 -11.31 -9.06 -15.37
C ALA A 13 -10.09 -9.93 -15.02
N GLY A 14 -9.05 -9.30 -14.48
CA GLY A 14 -7.85 -9.92 -13.98
C GLY A 14 -7.85 -9.72 -12.48
N LYS A 15 -8.43 -10.67 -11.74
CA LYS A 15 -8.18 -10.84 -10.31
C LYS A 15 -6.72 -11.23 -10.10
N PHE A 16 -5.79 -10.31 -10.33
CA PHE A 16 -4.39 -10.52 -9.97
C PHE A 16 -4.15 -9.99 -8.55
N ASN A 17 -4.93 -10.50 -7.59
CA ASN A 17 -4.67 -10.27 -6.16
C ASN A 17 -3.48 -11.13 -5.74
N ARG A 18 -2.28 -10.60 -5.93
CA ARG A 18 -1.09 -11.11 -5.26
C ARG A 18 -1.05 -10.47 -3.88
N ASN A 19 -1.14 -11.28 -2.85
CA ASN A 19 -1.03 -10.80 -1.48
C ASN A 19 0.43 -10.56 -1.13
N LEU A 20 0.64 -9.56 -0.27
CA LEU A 20 1.91 -9.30 0.41
C LEU A 20 2.25 -10.53 1.26
N ASP A 21 3.53 -10.87 1.34
CA ASP A 21 3.98 -11.93 2.24
C ASP A 21 3.58 -11.56 3.68
N LEU A 22 2.89 -12.46 4.39
CA LEU A 22 2.30 -12.16 5.69
C LEU A 22 3.36 -11.79 6.75
N ASN A 23 4.54 -12.39 6.68
CA ASN A 23 5.62 -12.06 7.60
C ASN A 23 6.16 -10.66 7.30
N ASP A 24 6.34 -10.33 6.02
CA ASP A 24 6.75 -8.97 5.61
C ASP A 24 5.68 -7.93 5.95
N ALA A 25 4.39 -8.23 5.77
CA ALA A 25 3.30 -7.34 6.12
C ALA A 25 3.32 -6.99 7.61
N ARG A 26 3.40 -8.00 8.49
CA ARG A 26 3.48 -7.81 9.94
C ARG A 26 4.76 -7.10 10.36
N LYS A 27 5.89 -7.49 9.77
CA LYS A 27 7.19 -6.86 10.04
C LYS A 27 7.21 -5.40 9.62
N CYS A 28 6.68 -5.08 8.44
CA CYS A 28 6.54 -3.72 7.93
C CYS A 28 5.69 -2.88 8.90
N TRP A 29 4.52 -3.38 9.28
CA TRP A 29 3.61 -2.70 10.21
C TRP A 29 4.31 -2.33 11.54
N ASN A 30 5.04 -3.29 12.11
CA ASN A 30 5.77 -3.08 13.36
C ASN A 30 6.97 -2.13 13.21
N LEU A 31 7.74 -2.22 12.11
CA LEU A 31 8.86 -1.32 11.85
C LEU A 31 8.40 0.13 11.66
N ILE A 32 7.24 0.35 11.04
CA ILE A 32 6.68 1.70 10.92
C ILE A 32 6.31 2.24 12.29
N GLU A 33 5.68 1.43 13.14
CA GLU A 33 5.36 1.83 14.52
C GLU A 33 6.62 2.18 15.33
N GLU A 34 7.69 1.40 15.18
CA GLU A 34 8.95 1.61 15.90
C GLU A 34 9.71 2.86 15.43
N TYR A 35 9.82 3.07 14.11
CA TYR A 35 10.73 4.08 13.54
C TYR A 35 10.03 5.35 13.05
N ALA A 36 8.72 5.30 12.79
CA ALA A 36 7.95 6.41 12.27
C ALA A 36 6.49 6.39 12.78
N PRO A 37 6.26 6.34 14.12
CA PRO A 37 4.93 6.24 14.71
C PRO A 37 4.03 7.44 14.35
N TRP A 38 4.64 8.57 13.99
CA TRP A 38 3.95 9.79 13.56
C TRP A 38 3.31 9.67 12.16
N THR A 39 3.59 8.61 11.40
CA THR A 39 3.02 8.40 10.06
C THR A 39 1.59 7.88 10.14
N ARG A 40 0.79 8.18 9.11
CA ARG A 40 -0.48 7.47 8.89
C ARG A 40 -0.22 6.30 7.93
N ARG A 41 -0.71 5.10 8.28
CA ARG A 41 -0.56 3.92 7.43
C ARG A 41 -1.88 3.18 7.26
N THR A 42 -2.05 2.60 6.08
CA THR A 42 -3.18 1.76 5.73
C THR A 42 -2.66 0.42 5.21
N LEU A 43 -3.40 -0.65 5.50
CA LEU A 43 -3.16 -1.98 4.98
C LEU A 43 -4.42 -2.41 4.23
N GLU A 44 -4.32 -2.45 2.91
CA GLU A 44 -5.39 -2.75 1.97
C GLU A 44 -5.46 -4.25 1.70
N VAL A 45 -6.67 -4.80 1.58
CA VAL A 45 -6.91 -6.23 1.32
C VAL A 45 -7.52 -6.48 -0.06
N ASP A 46 -8.59 -5.76 -0.43
CA ASP A 46 -9.33 -6.00 -1.69
C ASP A 46 -9.94 -4.71 -2.26
N GLY A 47 -9.18 -3.61 -2.26
CA GLY A 47 -9.60 -2.31 -2.80
C GLY A 47 -10.69 -1.56 -2.02
N ASN A 48 -11.42 -2.24 -1.13
CA ASN A 48 -12.50 -1.65 -0.33
C ASN A 48 -12.41 -1.96 1.18
N GLN A 49 -11.46 -2.77 1.62
CA GLN A 49 -11.24 -3.14 3.02
C GLN A 49 -9.84 -2.77 3.47
N PHE A 50 -9.76 -2.07 4.61
CA PHE A 50 -8.53 -1.48 5.09
C PHE A 50 -8.38 -1.61 6.59
N ALA A 51 -7.18 -1.97 7.06
CA ALA A 51 -6.76 -1.67 8.42
C ALA A 51 -5.99 -0.35 8.44
N VAL A 52 -6.19 0.46 9.48
CA VAL A 52 -5.59 1.80 9.60
C VAL A 52 -4.82 1.92 10.92
N SER A 53 -3.76 2.74 10.95
CA SER A 53 -3.05 3.03 12.22
C SER A 53 -3.72 4.09 13.09
N HIS A 54 -4.63 4.87 12.51
CA HIS A 54 -5.35 5.96 13.17
C HIS A 54 -6.76 6.05 12.59
N ASP A 55 -7.70 6.43 13.44
CA ASP A 55 -9.13 6.58 13.15
C ASP A 55 -9.53 8.01 12.76
N ASP A 56 -8.66 9.00 12.98
CA ASP A 56 -8.86 10.38 12.54
C ASP A 56 -8.67 10.52 11.01
N ASP A 57 -9.53 11.32 10.38
CA ASP A 57 -9.39 11.77 8.98
C ASP A 57 -9.14 10.63 7.98
N ILE A 58 -9.77 9.48 8.22
CA ILE A 58 -9.72 8.29 7.35
C ILE A 58 -10.07 8.68 5.90
N GLU A 59 -11.04 9.58 5.71
CA GLU A 59 -11.44 10.09 4.39
C GLU A 59 -10.33 10.91 3.70
N GLU A 60 -9.48 11.64 4.44
CA GLU A 60 -8.38 12.43 3.86
C GLU A 60 -7.17 11.56 3.46
N LEU A 61 -6.95 10.44 4.15
CA LEU A 61 -5.97 9.44 3.73
C LEU A 61 -6.38 8.72 2.45
N TRP A 62 -7.68 8.79 2.14
CA TRP A 62 -8.40 8.01 1.16
C TRP A 62 -8.85 8.92 0.02
N ALA A 63 -7.90 9.39 -0.78
CA ALA A 63 -8.20 9.84 -2.14
C ALA A 63 -8.59 8.64 -3.05
N PHE A 64 -9.43 7.74 -2.54
CA PHE A 64 -10.03 6.64 -3.27
C PHE A 64 -11.24 7.14 -4.05
N ASP A 65 -11.51 6.49 -5.17
CA ASP A 65 -12.70 6.73 -5.99
C ASP A 65 -13.96 6.63 -5.12
N HIS A 66 -14.76 7.70 -5.04
CA HIS A 66 -15.97 7.82 -4.20
C HIS A 66 -17.10 6.84 -4.55
N SER A 67 -16.84 5.90 -5.48
CA SER A 67 -17.80 4.92 -5.99
C SER A 67 -17.97 3.70 -5.08
N ALA A 68 -17.03 3.43 -4.16
CA ALA A 68 -17.10 2.33 -3.19
C ALA A 68 -17.02 2.88 -1.77
N SER A 69 -17.95 2.51 -0.88
CA SER A 69 -17.87 2.84 0.54
C SER A 69 -16.78 1.98 1.20
N PRO A 70 -15.64 2.56 1.59
CA PRO A 70 -14.54 1.79 2.16
C PRO A 70 -14.87 1.32 3.59
N MET A 71 -14.46 0.09 3.91
CA MET A 71 -14.71 -0.57 5.20
C MET A 71 -13.41 -0.66 6.01
N VAL A 72 -13.41 -0.07 7.20
CA VAL A 72 -12.32 -0.23 8.17
C VAL A 72 -12.48 -1.56 8.91
N ILE A 73 -11.41 -2.36 8.92
CA ILE A 73 -11.32 -3.63 9.63
C ILE A 73 -10.09 -3.64 10.55
N SER A 74 -10.06 -4.55 11.52
CA SER A 74 -8.87 -4.70 12.38
C SER A 74 -7.66 -5.20 11.59
N PHE A 75 -6.46 -4.84 12.06
CA PHE A 75 -5.21 -5.38 11.50
C PHE A 75 -5.19 -6.91 11.49
N GLU A 76 -5.61 -7.56 12.58
CA GLU A 76 -5.66 -9.03 12.66
C GLU A 76 -6.65 -9.64 11.67
N GLN A 77 -7.78 -9.00 11.41
CA GLN A 77 -8.70 -9.44 10.37
C GLN A 77 -8.09 -9.28 8.98
N ALA A 78 -7.45 -8.15 8.70
CA ALA A 78 -6.81 -7.91 7.42
C ALA A 78 -5.66 -8.91 7.15
N MET A 79 -4.88 -9.26 8.18
CA MET A 79 -3.85 -10.30 8.14
C MET A 79 -4.42 -11.71 7.87
N LYS A 80 -5.64 -12.01 8.35
CA LYS A 80 -6.31 -13.29 8.06
C LYS A 80 -6.81 -13.38 6.62
N ILE A 81 -7.32 -12.28 6.06
CA ILE A 81 -7.82 -12.27 4.67
C ILE A 81 -6.66 -12.28 3.69
N GLY A 82 -5.58 -11.55 4.00
CA GLY A 82 -4.39 -11.45 3.18
C GLY A 82 -4.23 -10.05 2.60
N PRO A 83 -3.31 -9.23 3.12
CA PRO A 83 -3.08 -7.88 2.64
C PRO A 83 -2.55 -7.86 1.21
N ALA A 84 -3.04 -6.92 0.40
CA ALA A 84 -2.54 -6.61 -0.93
C ALA A 84 -1.41 -5.56 -0.90
N LYS A 85 -1.51 -4.56 -0.03
CA LYS A 85 -0.58 -3.41 0.01
C LYS A 85 -0.58 -2.73 1.37
N ILE A 86 0.56 -2.15 1.75
CA ILE A 86 0.64 -1.16 2.84
C ILE A 86 1.00 0.20 2.24
N SER A 87 0.19 1.22 2.52
CA SER A 87 0.48 2.61 2.14
C SER A 87 0.85 3.42 3.37
N ILE A 88 1.83 4.31 3.24
CA ILE A 88 2.39 5.10 4.35
C ILE A 88 2.43 6.57 3.91
N ASN A 89 1.82 7.45 4.69
CA ASN A 89 1.83 8.90 4.51
C ASN A 89 2.69 9.55 5.59
N GLY A 90 3.65 10.33 5.12
CA GLY A 90 4.65 11.06 5.87
C GLY A 90 4.17 12.37 6.48
N ILE A 91 2.91 12.79 6.34
CA ILE A 91 2.36 14.01 6.96
C ILE A 91 3.36 15.19 6.89
N LYS A 92 3.76 15.57 5.67
CA LYS A 92 4.74 16.65 5.38
C LYS A 92 6.18 16.40 5.85
N ARG A 93 6.54 15.17 6.21
CA ARG A 93 7.91 14.74 6.54
C ARG A 93 8.40 13.66 5.58
N ASP A 94 9.68 13.72 5.27
CA ASP A 94 10.36 12.79 4.36
C ASP A 94 10.42 11.36 4.95
N LEU A 95 10.19 10.36 4.10
CA LEU A 95 10.17 8.93 4.47
C LEU A 95 11.38 8.12 3.98
N GLU A 96 12.43 8.74 3.44
CA GLU A 96 13.57 8.04 2.83
C GLU A 96 14.29 7.15 3.84
N ALA A 97 14.51 7.66 5.06
CA ALA A 97 15.15 6.89 6.13
C ALA A 97 14.32 5.65 6.51
N LEU A 98 12.99 5.75 6.49
CA LEU A 98 12.09 4.62 6.72
C LEU A 98 12.15 3.64 5.54
N ALA A 99 12.13 4.15 4.30
CA ALA A 99 12.16 3.33 3.10
C ALA A 99 13.43 2.44 3.06
N ILE A 100 14.60 3.03 3.31
CA ILE A 100 15.88 2.29 3.37
C ILE A 100 15.85 1.22 4.46
N ARG A 101 15.25 1.50 5.62
CA ARG A 101 15.14 0.52 6.71
C ARG A 101 14.23 -0.64 6.32
N LEU A 102 13.09 -0.36 5.71
CA LEU A 102 12.15 -1.37 5.24
C LEU A 102 12.83 -2.26 4.18
N GLU A 103 13.49 -1.70 3.18
CA GLU A 103 14.19 -2.48 2.14
C GLU A 103 15.28 -3.39 2.69
N LYS A 104 16.00 -2.96 3.73
CA LYS A 104 17.03 -3.78 4.39
C LYS A 104 16.45 -4.92 5.23
N ARG A 105 15.19 -4.83 5.66
CA ARG A 105 14.59 -5.72 6.65
C ARG A 105 13.52 -6.63 6.07
N LEU A 106 12.82 -6.21 5.02
CA LEU A 106 11.81 -7.00 4.33
C LEU A 106 12.47 -7.98 3.35
N SER A 107 11.77 -9.05 3.01
CA SER A 107 12.27 -10.03 2.06
C SER A 107 12.23 -9.51 0.61
N ASN A 108 12.89 -10.22 -0.30
CA ASN A 108 12.85 -9.94 -1.73
C ASN A 108 11.48 -10.23 -2.40
N LYS A 109 10.51 -10.76 -1.65
CA LYS A 109 9.12 -10.92 -2.11
C LYS A 109 8.33 -9.61 -2.02
N THR A 110 8.91 -8.58 -1.43
CA THR A 110 8.28 -7.30 -1.16
C THR A 110 9.13 -6.18 -1.74
N VAL A 111 8.47 -5.13 -2.24
CA VAL A 111 9.12 -3.93 -2.79
C VAL A 111 8.58 -2.70 -2.11
N VAL A 112 9.47 -1.76 -1.79
CA VAL A 112 9.13 -0.44 -1.23
C VAL A 112 9.24 0.60 -2.34
N LEU A 113 8.10 1.15 -2.73
CA LEU A 113 7.99 2.18 -3.76
C LEU A 113 7.88 3.56 -3.10
N ARG A 114 8.72 4.49 -3.53
CA ARG A 114 8.68 5.89 -3.10
C ARG A 114 7.85 6.71 -4.09
N ALA A 115 7.01 7.62 -3.58
CA ALA A 115 6.50 8.70 -4.41
C ALA A 115 7.61 9.73 -4.69
N ALA A 116 7.50 10.48 -5.78
CA ALA A 116 8.48 11.51 -6.14
C ALA A 116 8.67 12.58 -5.04
N SER A 117 7.61 12.87 -4.28
CA SER A 117 7.65 13.78 -3.14
C SER A 117 8.38 13.25 -1.92
N LYS A 118 8.68 11.93 -1.86
CA LYS A 118 9.20 11.20 -0.70
C LYS A 118 8.32 11.25 0.57
N LEU A 119 7.13 11.85 0.47
CA LEU A 119 6.16 11.91 1.55
C LEU A 119 5.25 10.68 1.59
N PHE A 120 5.31 9.81 0.58
CA PHE A 120 4.49 8.61 0.50
C PHE A 120 5.32 7.40 0.13
N LEU A 121 5.04 6.27 0.78
CA LEU A 121 5.56 4.95 0.42
C LEU A 121 4.42 3.97 0.16
N ASN A 122 4.62 3.07 -0.80
CA ASN A 122 3.80 1.88 -0.98
C ASN A 122 4.67 0.64 -0.84
N VAL A 123 4.24 -0.30 -0.01
CA VAL A 123 4.87 -1.61 0.18
C VAL A 123 3.96 -2.65 -0.44
N ILE A 124 4.46 -3.30 -1.49
CA ILE A 124 3.68 -4.20 -2.36
C ILE A 124 4.43 -5.51 -2.60
N PRO A 125 3.76 -6.59 -3.02
CA PRO A 125 4.43 -7.78 -3.53
C PRO A 125 5.35 -7.42 -4.70
N SER A 126 6.52 -8.05 -4.79
CA SER A 126 7.45 -7.84 -5.90
C SER A 126 6.83 -8.18 -7.25
N THR A 127 5.93 -9.17 -7.26
CA THR A 127 5.12 -9.58 -8.43
C THR A 127 4.11 -8.53 -8.91
N ALA A 128 3.79 -7.52 -8.09
CA ALA A 128 2.88 -6.43 -8.42
C ALA A 128 3.60 -5.15 -8.88
N SER A 129 4.94 -5.16 -8.99
CA SER A 129 5.68 -4.02 -9.51
C SER A 129 5.41 -3.84 -11.01
N LYS A 130 5.23 -2.57 -11.47
CA LYS A 130 4.90 -2.23 -12.86
C LYS A 130 5.83 -2.89 -13.90
N SER A 131 7.08 -3.15 -13.53
CA SER A 131 8.09 -3.83 -14.34
C SER A 131 7.72 -5.28 -14.70
N LEU A 132 6.98 -5.98 -13.83
CA LEU A 132 6.51 -7.35 -14.06
C LEU A 132 5.11 -7.40 -14.71
N ALA A 133 4.30 -6.35 -14.55
CA ALA A 133 3.01 -6.24 -15.22
C ALA A 133 3.14 -6.13 -16.75
N ILE A 134 4.27 -5.58 -17.25
CA ILE A 134 4.55 -5.46 -18.68
C ILE A 134 5.14 -6.76 -19.26
N ALA A 135 5.76 -7.61 -18.45
CA ALA A 135 6.39 -8.86 -18.91
C ALA A 135 5.40 -10.02 -19.13
N ASN A 136 4.14 -9.87 -18.70
CA ASN A 136 3.07 -10.87 -18.85
C ASN A 136 1.97 -10.40 -19.83
N LEU A 137 2.28 -9.41 -20.69
CA LEU A 137 1.43 -8.95 -21.79
C LEU A 137 1.97 -9.44 -23.14
#